data_AF-A0A7S1A654-F1
#
_entry.id   AF-A0A7S1A654-F1
#
_cell.length_a   1.000
_cell.length_b   1.000
_cell.length_c   1.000
_cell.angle_alpha   90.00
_cell.angle_beta   90.00
_cell.angle_gamma   90.00
#
_symmetry.space_group_name_H-M   'P 1'
#
loop_
_entity.id
_entity.type
_entity.pdbx_description
1 polymer ?
#
loop_
_entity_poly.entity_id
_entity_poly.type
_entity_poly.pdbx_seq_one_letter_code
_entity_poly.pdbx_strand_id
1 'polypeptide(L)'
;MVVSWSFWFLACLVVVHSARITNDLDEEDDFGIQEISHLEIEEQEHPSLYLNILVVKTPDAITDQKVAEMEGSPILKKLAAHMVHRKVTKDVVAEKVAEMLPSMLPENLAEMGIDAQADEVFRRAAFTVVRVIVVKSNLTRIMTLQGAGGQASMLDKVWSWGRALARLFGAQQRLDDSVNGVLNRKVAAQMCEKLGELLPQKLAEKGIDVNVTALLEADQAKYFYNFLKVLDAQTAANTANSGAADGSPGQKMKDLVGKMRESKTETGEMDIYDALEHADLDADALEQLQKSLR
;
A
#
# COMPACT_ATOMS: atom_id res chain seq x y z
N MET A 1 -20.09 5.15 40.28
CA MET A 1 -19.24 6.27 39.83
C MET A 1 -17.84 6.11 40.44
N VAL A 2 -17.00 5.22 39.90
CA VAL A 2 -15.62 4.95 40.39
C VAL A 2 -14.62 5.08 39.23
N VAL A 3 -15.04 5.71 38.14
CA VAL A 3 -14.13 6.10 37.05
C VAL A 3 -13.66 7.51 37.39
N SER A 4 -12.35 7.76 37.29
CA SER A 4 -11.71 9.09 37.31
C SER A 4 -10.84 9.45 38.54
N TRP A 5 -10.11 8.50 39.12
CA TRP A 5 -8.85 8.82 39.82
C TRP A 5 -7.64 8.36 39.02
N SER A 6 -7.71 7.16 38.45
CA SER A 6 -6.62 6.57 37.64
C SER A 6 -6.29 7.39 36.39
N PHE A 7 -7.29 8.01 35.77
CA PHE A 7 -7.11 8.82 34.55
C PHE A 7 -6.39 10.15 34.84
N TRP A 8 -6.70 10.79 35.98
CA TRP A 8 -6.00 11.98 36.44
C TRP A 8 -4.55 11.66 36.84
N PHE A 9 -4.32 10.50 37.45
CA PHE A 9 -2.98 10.06 37.81
C PHE A 9 -2.08 9.86 36.58
N LEU A 10 -2.60 9.22 35.53
CA LEU A 10 -1.88 9.04 34.26
C LEU A 10 -1.62 10.36 33.54
N ALA A 11 -2.59 11.28 33.52
CA ALA A 11 -2.40 12.61 32.95
C ALA A 11 -1.31 13.41 33.69
N CYS A 12 -1.33 13.41 35.03
CA CYS A 12 -0.27 14.03 35.84
C CYS A 12 1.09 13.38 35.58
N LEU A 13 1.15 12.05 35.44
CA LEU A 13 2.40 11.33 35.22
C LEU A 13 3.03 11.68 33.86
N VAL A 14 2.23 11.85 32.80
CA VAL A 14 2.71 12.31 31.48
C VAL A 14 3.23 13.75 31.53
N VAL A 15 2.54 14.64 32.26
CA VAL A 15 2.99 16.04 32.45
C VAL A 15 4.30 16.09 33.23
N VAL A 16 4.41 15.34 34.34
CA VAL A 16 5.64 15.27 35.15
C VAL A 16 6.79 14.66 34.36
N HIS A 17 6.53 13.63 33.55
CA HIS A 17 7.58 13.02 32.74
C HIS A 17 8.06 13.94 31.62
N SER A 18 7.16 14.73 31.03
CA SER A 18 7.50 15.74 30.02
C SER A 18 8.29 16.91 30.63
N ALA A 19 7.94 17.35 31.83
CA ALA A 19 8.67 18.39 32.56
C ALA A 19 10.07 17.95 33.03
N ARG A 20 10.30 16.64 33.20
CA ARG A 20 11.62 16.11 33.59
C ARG A 20 12.61 16.08 32.43
N ILE A 21 12.14 15.92 31.19
CA ILE A 21 12.99 15.93 29.99
C ILE A 21 13.51 17.35 29.69
N THR A 22 12.83 18.39 30.17
CA THR A 22 13.21 19.79 29.90
C THR A 22 14.28 20.37 30.82
N ASN A 23 14.68 19.68 31.89
CA ASN A 23 15.65 20.21 32.85
C ASN A 23 17.12 19.90 32.54
N ASP A 24 17.40 19.15 31.47
CA ASP A 24 18.78 18.78 31.08
C ASP A 24 19.32 19.64 29.90
N LEU A 25 18.74 20.81 29.61
CA LEU A 25 19.14 21.67 28.49
C LEU A 25 19.53 23.12 28.89
N ASP A 26 19.94 23.34 30.13
CA ASP A 26 20.50 24.62 30.58
C ASP A 26 22.01 24.48 30.85
N GLU A 27 22.81 24.35 29.78
CA GLU A 27 24.20 24.84 29.78
C GLU A 27 24.33 25.83 28.63
N GLU A 28 24.58 27.09 29.01
CA GLU A 28 24.61 28.29 28.18
C GLU A 28 25.83 28.28 27.24
N ASP A 29 25.59 28.24 25.93
CA ASP A 29 26.58 28.67 24.93
C ASP A 29 26.11 30.00 24.30
N ASP A 30 26.95 31.00 24.48
CA ASP A 30 26.88 32.37 23.98
C ASP A 30 27.00 32.40 22.44
N PHE A 31 25.86 32.42 21.73
CA PHE A 31 25.83 32.56 20.28
C PHE A 31 25.50 33.99 19.85
N GLY A 32 26.51 34.64 19.29
CA GLY A 32 26.40 35.90 18.57
C GLY A 32 25.35 35.84 17.46
N ILE A 33 24.59 36.93 17.37
CA ILE A 33 23.53 37.16 16.38
C ILE A 33 24.17 37.16 14.99
N GLN A 34 24.13 36.03 14.28
CA GLN A 34 24.36 35.97 12.83
C GLN A 34 23.02 36.08 12.09
N GLU A 35 23.06 36.83 11.00
CA GLU A 35 21.94 37.16 10.12
C GLU A 35 21.09 35.94 9.73
N ILE A 36 19.79 36.07 9.97
CA ILE A 36 18.74 35.10 9.63
C ILE A 36 18.41 35.29 8.14
N SER A 37 19.19 34.68 7.24
CA SER A 37 18.88 34.69 5.79
C SER A 37 18.99 33.31 5.14
N HIS A 38 18.66 32.25 5.88
CA HIS A 38 18.29 30.95 5.32
C HIS A 38 17.24 30.33 6.24
N LEU A 39 15.97 30.66 6.02
CA LEU A 39 14.87 29.81 6.48
C LEU A 39 14.97 28.52 5.66
N GLU A 40 15.80 27.59 6.13
CA GLU A 40 15.66 26.19 5.78
C GLU A 40 14.23 25.83 6.18
N ILE A 41 13.36 25.70 5.18
CA ILE A 41 12.07 25.06 5.39
C ILE A 41 12.46 23.63 5.77
N GLU A 42 12.50 23.35 7.07
CA GLU A 42 12.63 21.97 7.54
C GLU A 42 11.54 21.19 6.81
N GLU A 43 11.96 20.31 5.89
CA GLU A 43 11.05 19.42 5.18
C GLU A 43 10.35 18.61 6.27
N GLN A 44 9.12 19.01 6.61
CA GLN A 44 8.32 18.28 7.57
C GLN A 44 8.19 16.86 7.03
N GLU A 45 8.83 15.90 7.71
CA GLU A 45 8.75 14.50 7.35
C GLU A 45 7.30 14.04 7.48
N HIS A 46 6.60 14.01 6.35
CA HIS A 46 5.25 13.51 6.28
C HIS A 46 5.27 11.99 6.52
N PRO A 47 4.35 11.48 7.37
CA PRO A 47 4.29 10.05 7.62
C PRO A 47 3.99 9.30 6.32
N SER A 48 4.82 8.30 6.00
CA SER A 48 4.60 7.46 4.83
C SER A 48 4.38 5.99 5.21
N LEU A 49 3.63 5.30 4.36
CA LEU A 49 3.33 3.87 4.46
C LEU A 49 3.51 3.21 3.11
N TYR A 50 3.67 1.90 3.09
CA TYR A 50 3.86 1.12 1.88
C TYR A 50 2.69 0.14 1.68
N LEU A 51 2.07 0.20 0.51
CA LEU A 51 1.04 -0.73 0.08
C LEU A 51 1.68 -1.76 -0.85
N ASN A 52 1.77 -3.00 -0.39
CA ASN A 52 2.21 -4.14 -1.19
C ASN A 52 0.96 -4.75 -1.83
N ILE A 53 0.78 -4.54 -3.12
CA ILE A 53 -0.42 -4.91 -3.85
C ILE A 53 -0.06 -6.02 -4.84
N LEU A 54 -0.69 -7.18 -4.66
CA LEU A 54 -0.64 -8.27 -5.62
C LEU A 54 -2.01 -8.36 -6.30
N VAL A 55 -2.04 -8.05 -7.60
CA VAL A 55 -3.25 -8.27 -8.41
C VAL A 55 -3.37 -9.76 -8.66
N VAL A 56 -4.54 -10.31 -8.36
CA VAL A 56 -4.80 -11.73 -8.45
C VAL A 56 -5.95 -11.99 -9.39
N LYS A 57 -5.80 -12.98 -10.27
CA LYS A 57 -6.91 -13.41 -11.10
C LYS A 57 -8.01 -14.01 -10.22
N THR A 58 -9.26 -13.63 -10.47
CA THR A 58 -10.44 -14.26 -9.89
C THR A 58 -10.36 -15.76 -10.18
N PRO A 59 -10.37 -16.63 -9.16
CA PRO A 59 -10.27 -18.06 -9.39
C PRO A 59 -11.54 -18.52 -10.12
N ASP A 60 -11.36 -19.18 -11.26
CA ASP A 60 -12.41 -20.07 -11.77
C ASP A 60 -12.69 -21.09 -10.66
N ALA A 61 -13.96 -21.27 -10.27
CA ALA A 61 -14.44 -21.80 -8.99
C ALA A 61 -14.05 -23.25 -8.57
N ILE A 62 -12.87 -23.77 -8.94
CA ILE A 62 -12.55 -25.21 -8.91
C ILE A 62 -11.29 -25.58 -8.10
N THR A 63 -10.50 -24.66 -7.54
CA THR A 63 -9.17 -24.99 -6.95
C THR A 63 -8.99 -24.65 -5.47
N ASP A 64 -9.65 -25.38 -4.55
CA ASP A 64 -9.52 -25.15 -3.10
C ASP A 64 -8.70 -26.21 -2.31
N GLN A 65 -8.36 -27.38 -2.85
CA GLN A 65 -7.95 -28.53 -2.00
C GLN A 65 -6.47 -28.61 -1.49
N LYS A 66 -5.52 -27.78 -1.94
CA LYS A 66 -4.07 -28.01 -1.71
C LYS A 66 -3.39 -27.17 -0.61
N VAL A 67 -4.11 -26.34 0.13
CA VAL A 67 -3.49 -25.33 1.02
C VAL A 67 -3.35 -25.75 2.48
N ALA A 68 -3.96 -26.87 2.88
CA ALA A 68 -4.00 -27.29 4.29
C ALA A 68 -2.64 -27.73 4.87
N GLU A 69 -1.60 -27.96 4.06
CA GLU A 69 -0.38 -28.67 4.51
C GLU A 69 0.87 -27.79 4.78
N MET A 70 0.85 -26.47 4.55
CA MET A 70 2.04 -25.64 4.85
C MET A 70 2.13 -25.26 6.35
N GLU A 71 3.21 -25.65 7.03
CA GLU A 71 3.58 -25.20 8.38
C GLU A 71 4.30 -23.83 8.35
N GLY A 72 3.90 -22.87 9.20
CA GLY A 72 4.37 -21.48 9.17
C GLY A 72 3.50 -20.49 9.96
N SER A 73 3.96 -19.24 10.12
CA SER A 73 3.21 -18.18 10.83
C SER A 73 1.85 -17.92 10.16
N PRO A 74 0.73 -17.77 10.89
CA PRO A 74 -0.63 -17.71 10.34
C PRO A 74 -0.85 -16.60 9.29
N ILE A 75 -0.11 -15.49 9.38
CA ILE A 75 -0.15 -14.39 8.40
C ILE A 75 0.52 -14.81 7.08
N LEU A 76 1.68 -15.45 7.16
CA LEU A 76 2.39 -15.97 5.99
C LEU A 76 1.67 -17.16 5.36
N LYS A 77 1.01 -18.02 6.16
CA LYS A 77 0.17 -19.10 5.66
C LYS A 77 -0.98 -18.57 4.79
N LYS A 78 -1.65 -17.49 5.20
CA LYS A 78 -2.73 -16.89 4.40
C LYS A 78 -2.21 -16.35 3.06
N LEU A 79 -1.02 -15.74 3.05
CA LEU A 79 -0.40 -15.25 1.82
C LEU A 79 0.08 -16.38 0.91
N ALA A 80 0.80 -17.37 1.45
CA ALA A 80 1.24 -18.54 0.71
C ALA A 80 0.06 -19.35 0.16
N ALA A 81 -1.00 -19.52 0.97
CA ALA A 81 -2.27 -20.12 0.56
C ALA A 81 -2.87 -19.45 -0.69
N HIS A 82 -2.97 -18.13 -0.65
CA HIS A 82 -3.52 -17.37 -1.76
C HIS A 82 -2.64 -17.40 -3.01
N MET A 83 -1.31 -17.49 -2.87
CA MET A 83 -0.38 -17.49 -4.01
C MET A 83 -0.15 -18.87 -4.61
N VAL A 84 -0.23 -19.96 -3.85
CA VAL A 84 -0.07 -21.32 -4.37
C VAL A 84 -1.26 -21.73 -5.26
N HIS A 85 -2.45 -21.23 -4.96
CA HIS A 85 -3.66 -21.53 -5.74
C HIS A 85 -3.86 -20.64 -6.96
N ARG A 86 -3.29 -19.42 -6.97
CA ARG A 86 -3.46 -18.47 -8.06
C ARG A 86 -2.18 -18.41 -8.88
N LYS A 87 -2.21 -19.00 -10.09
CA LYS A 87 -1.18 -18.75 -11.11
C LYS A 87 -0.95 -17.24 -11.19
N VAL A 88 0.21 -16.78 -10.75
CA VAL A 88 0.70 -15.43 -11.02
C VAL A 88 0.71 -15.31 -12.53
N THR A 89 -0.32 -14.69 -13.06
CA THR A 89 -0.58 -14.66 -14.48
C THR A 89 0.30 -13.55 -15.04
N LYS A 90 0.98 -13.83 -16.16
CA LYS A 90 1.55 -12.80 -17.02
C LYS A 90 0.42 -12.06 -17.77
N ASP A 91 -0.70 -11.83 -17.09
CA ASP A 91 -1.89 -11.24 -17.69
C ASP A 91 -1.60 -9.78 -17.94
N VAL A 92 -1.71 -9.36 -19.20
CA VAL A 92 -1.57 -7.96 -19.60
C VAL A 92 -2.59 -7.10 -18.85
N VAL A 93 -3.74 -7.67 -18.48
CA VAL A 93 -4.77 -6.96 -17.69
C VAL A 93 -4.29 -6.69 -16.27
N ALA A 94 -3.68 -7.67 -15.59
CA ALA A 94 -3.20 -7.51 -14.22
C ALA A 94 -2.05 -6.49 -14.14
N GLU A 95 -1.18 -6.48 -15.16
CA GLU A 95 -0.13 -5.47 -15.29
C GLU A 95 -0.72 -4.07 -15.45
N LYS A 96 -1.64 -3.87 -16.42
CA LYS A 96 -2.30 -2.57 -16.64
C LYS A 96 -3.02 -2.07 -15.39
N VAL A 97 -3.73 -2.95 -14.67
CA VAL A 97 -4.36 -2.58 -13.38
C VAL A 97 -3.31 -2.12 -12.38
N ALA A 98 -2.19 -2.84 -12.26
CA ALA A 98 -1.10 -2.49 -11.38
C ALA A 98 -0.48 -1.13 -11.72
N GLU A 99 -0.39 -0.75 -13.00
CA GLU A 99 0.08 0.57 -13.45
C GLU A 99 -0.90 1.70 -13.09
N MET A 100 -2.21 1.43 -13.08
CA MET A 100 -3.24 2.44 -12.79
C MET A 100 -3.41 2.67 -11.28
N LEU A 101 -3.08 1.69 -10.43
CA LEU A 101 -3.31 1.76 -8.98
C LEU A 101 -2.71 2.99 -8.29
N PRO A 102 -1.43 3.38 -8.53
CA PRO A 102 -0.85 4.58 -7.90
C PRO A 102 -1.66 5.85 -8.19
N SER A 103 -2.17 6.00 -9.42
CA SER A 103 -2.97 7.18 -9.80
C SER A 103 -4.35 7.22 -9.16
N MET A 104 -4.96 6.05 -8.89
CA MET A 104 -6.28 5.94 -8.30
C MET A 104 -6.28 6.05 -6.77
N LEU A 105 -5.16 5.71 -6.12
CA LEU A 105 -5.07 5.69 -4.66
C LEU A 105 -5.36 7.04 -4.00
N PRO A 106 -4.78 8.17 -4.44
CA PRO A 106 -5.05 9.49 -3.86
C PRO A 106 -6.53 9.86 -3.88
N GLU A 107 -7.24 9.57 -4.98
CA GLU A 107 -8.67 9.86 -5.12
C GLU A 107 -9.51 9.05 -4.12
N ASN A 108 -9.26 7.74 -4.02
CA ASN A 108 -9.94 6.88 -3.04
C ASN A 108 -9.62 7.28 -1.58
N LEU A 109 -8.39 7.73 -1.31
CA LEU A 109 -7.98 8.24 0.00
C LEU A 109 -8.65 9.57 0.33
N ALA A 110 -8.82 10.45 -0.67
CA ALA A 110 -9.47 11.75 -0.52
C ALA A 110 -10.96 11.61 -0.15
N GLU A 111 -11.66 10.63 -0.71
CA GLU A 111 -13.04 10.30 -0.30
C GLU A 111 -13.13 9.98 1.19
N MET A 112 -12.11 9.30 1.73
CA MET A 112 -11.99 8.98 3.16
C MET A 112 -11.50 10.16 4.01
N GLY A 113 -11.25 11.33 3.41
CA GLY A 113 -10.76 12.52 4.09
C GLY A 113 -9.26 12.51 4.34
N ILE A 114 -8.49 11.74 3.58
CA ILE A 114 -7.03 11.72 3.62
C ILE A 114 -6.50 12.31 2.32
N ASP A 115 -5.75 13.41 2.43
CA ASP A 115 -4.95 13.97 1.35
C ASP A 115 -3.58 13.29 1.36
N ALA A 116 -3.27 12.54 0.31
CA ALA A 116 -2.07 11.74 0.21
C ALA A 116 -1.50 11.74 -1.21
N GLN A 117 -0.19 11.62 -1.30
CA GLN A 117 0.53 11.34 -2.53
C GLN A 117 0.85 9.84 -2.60
N ALA A 118 0.85 9.27 -3.80
CA ALA A 118 1.09 7.85 -4.01
C ALA A 118 2.09 7.66 -5.15
N ASP A 119 3.25 7.10 -4.82
CA ASP A 119 4.35 6.88 -5.76
C ASP A 119 4.62 5.38 -5.92
N GLU A 120 4.72 4.92 -7.16
CA GLU A 120 5.18 3.56 -7.44
C GLU A 120 6.67 3.45 -7.12
N VAL A 121 7.03 2.65 -6.12
CA VAL A 121 8.44 2.45 -5.73
C VAL A 121 9.02 1.16 -6.29
N PHE A 122 8.17 0.19 -6.62
CA PHE A 122 8.59 -1.08 -7.19
C PHE A 122 7.45 -1.74 -7.95
N ARG A 123 7.77 -2.36 -9.08
CA ARG A 123 6.83 -3.19 -9.83
C ARG A 123 7.51 -4.41 -10.43
N ARG A 124 6.82 -5.54 -10.38
CA ARG A 124 7.21 -6.79 -11.02
C ARG A 124 5.98 -7.60 -11.39
N ALA A 125 5.65 -7.61 -12.68
CA ALA A 125 4.41 -8.21 -13.20
C ALA A 125 3.17 -7.69 -12.43
N ALA A 126 2.35 -8.57 -11.88
CA ALA A 126 1.14 -8.23 -11.14
C ALA A 126 1.38 -7.75 -9.70
N PHE A 127 2.65 -7.68 -9.25
CA PHE A 127 3.00 -7.19 -7.92
C PHE A 127 3.58 -5.77 -8.00
N THR A 128 2.93 -4.83 -7.31
CA THR A 128 3.36 -3.44 -7.20
C THR A 128 3.47 -3.04 -5.73
N VAL A 129 4.48 -2.25 -5.41
CA VAL A 129 4.62 -1.58 -4.12
C VAL A 129 4.44 -0.07 -4.36
N VAL A 130 3.47 0.50 -3.65
CA VAL A 130 3.17 1.94 -3.70
C VAL A 130 3.54 2.56 -2.36
N ARG A 131 4.37 3.61 -2.37
CA ARG A 131 4.60 4.45 -1.19
C ARG A 131 3.52 5.51 -1.14
N VAL A 132 2.79 5.56 -0.04
CA VAL A 132 1.75 6.55 0.21
C VAL A 132 2.26 7.53 1.26
N ILE A 133 2.37 8.80 0.90
CA ILE A 133 2.80 9.89 1.77
C ILE A 133 1.56 10.67 2.18
N VAL A 134 1.24 10.67 3.48
CA VAL A 134 0.05 11.36 3.98
C VAL A 134 0.40 12.84 4.22
N VAL A 135 -0.08 13.71 3.33
CA VAL A 135 0.14 15.16 3.41
C VAL A 135 -0.75 15.75 4.50
N LYS A 136 -2.04 15.40 4.50
CA LYS A 136 -3.01 15.90 5.47
C LYS A 136 -4.09 14.87 5.74
N SER A 137 -4.45 14.69 7.02
CA SER A 137 -5.58 13.83 7.39
C SER A 137 -6.68 14.64 8.09
N ASN A 138 -7.93 14.44 7.66
CA ASN A 138 -9.09 14.97 8.37
C ASN A 138 -9.58 13.91 9.37
N LEU A 139 -8.99 13.93 10.57
CA LEU A 139 -9.34 13.04 11.68
C LEU A 139 -10.85 13.01 11.96
N THR A 140 -11.55 14.15 11.81
CA THR A 140 -13.00 14.20 12.02
C THR A 140 -13.73 13.29 11.04
N ARG A 141 -13.37 13.32 9.75
CA ARG A 141 -13.96 12.42 8.73
C ARG A 141 -13.64 10.95 9.02
N ILE A 142 -12.39 10.65 9.35
CA ILE A 142 -11.95 9.28 9.66
C ILE A 142 -12.73 8.72 10.87
N MET A 143 -12.91 9.53 11.92
CA MET A 143 -13.68 9.11 13.10
C MET A 143 -15.18 8.96 12.81
N THR A 144 -15.75 9.79 11.93
CA THR A 144 -17.16 9.62 11.52
C THR A 144 -17.37 8.34 10.72
N LEU A 145 -16.43 7.97 9.85
CA LEU A 145 -16.48 6.72 9.08
C LEU A 145 -16.39 5.47 9.99
N GLN A 146 -15.72 5.58 11.14
CA GLN A 146 -15.65 4.50 12.11
C GLN A 146 -16.95 4.28 12.90
N GLY A 147 -18.02 5.04 12.63
CA GLY A 147 -19.27 4.94 13.39
C GLY A 147 -19.11 5.35 14.87
N ALA A 148 -18.01 6.02 15.21
CA ALA A 148 -17.62 6.35 16.57
C ALA A 148 -18.31 7.62 17.09
N GLY A 149 -19.60 7.81 16.77
CA GLY A 149 -20.37 9.02 17.08
C GLY A 149 -20.32 9.45 18.55
N GLY A 150 -20.08 8.51 19.48
CA GLY A 150 -19.86 8.82 20.90
C GLY A 150 -18.43 9.23 21.26
N GLN A 151 -17.39 8.61 20.66
CA GLN A 151 -16.00 8.83 21.06
C GLN A 151 -15.42 10.15 20.53
N ALA A 152 -15.84 10.62 19.36
CA ALA A 152 -15.40 11.89 18.81
C ALA A 152 -15.70 13.06 19.78
N SER A 153 -16.91 13.09 20.35
CA SER A 153 -17.32 14.11 21.31
C SER A 153 -16.52 14.11 22.62
N MET A 154 -15.99 12.94 23.01
CA MET A 154 -15.19 12.79 24.23
C MET A 154 -13.74 13.22 23.99
N LEU A 155 -13.19 12.87 22.82
CA LEU A 155 -11.87 13.31 22.38
C LEU A 155 -11.80 14.84 22.25
N ASP A 156 -12.79 15.47 21.63
CA ASP A 156 -12.85 16.94 21.52
C ASP A 156 -12.85 17.62 22.90
N LYS A 157 -13.59 17.07 23.87
CA LYS A 157 -13.61 17.59 25.23
C LYS A 157 -12.26 17.46 25.92
N VAL A 158 -11.63 16.29 25.86
CA VAL A 158 -10.30 16.06 26.45
C VAL A 158 -9.25 16.98 25.80
N TRP A 159 -9.31 17.15 24.49
CA TRP A 159 -8.36 17.99 23.76
C TRP A 159 -8.56 19.48 24.03
N SER A 160 -9.81 19.94 24.14
CA SER A 160 -10.12 21.32 24.51
C SER A 160 -9.53 21.68 25.88
N TRP A 161 -9.61 20.75 26.83
CA TRP A 161 -9.04 20.90 28.18
C TRP A 161 -7.51 20.88 28.16
N GLY A 162 -6.91 19.95 27.41
CA GLY A 162 -5.46 19.87 27.24
C GLY A 162 -4.87 21.14 26.62
N ARG A 163 -5.52 21.72 25.59
CA ARG A 163 -5.11 22.99 25.00
C ARG A 163 -5.26 24.18 25.95
N ALA A 164 -6.32 24.21 26.75
CA ALA A 164 -6.50 25.27 27.75
C ALA A 164 -5.36 25.24 28.79
N LEU A 165 -4.96 24.04 29.24
CA LEU A 165 -3.82 23.87 30.13
C LEU A 165 -2.50 24.22 29.44
N ALA A 166 -2.26 23.76 28.21
CA ALA A 166 -1.05 24.07 27.45
C ALA A 166 -0.86 25.59 27.24
N ARG A 167 -1.95 26.32 26.99
CA ARG A 167 -1.96 27.78 26.92
C ARG A 167 -1.55 28.43 28.23
N LEU A 168 -2.02 27.91 29.37
CA LEU A 168 -1.66 28.44 30.68
C LEU A 168 -0.16 28.31 30.98
N PHE A 169 0.49 27.27 30.45
CA PHE A 169 1.92 27.01 30.65
C PHE A 169 2.82 27.53 29.53
N GLY A 170 2.29 28.22 28.51
CA GLY A 170 3.08 28.69 27.37
C GLY A 170 3.70 27.58 26.50
N ALA A 171 3.35 26.32 26.74
CA ALA A 171 3.92 25.14 26.07
C ALA A 171 3.07 24.69 24.87
N GLN A 172 2.27 25.59 24.29
CA GLN A 172 1.27 25.22 23.27
C GLN A 172 1.92 24.61 22.02
N GLN A 173 3.00 25.22 21.50
CA GLN A 173 3.70 24.70 20.32
C GLN A 173 4.28 23.30 20.56
N ARG A 174 5.04 23.11 21.65
CA ARG A 174 5.64 21.80 21.98
C ARG A 174 4.60 20.70 22.15
N LEU A 175 3.45 21.02 22.74
CA LEU A 175 2.38 20.06 22.93
C LEU A 175 1.71 19.73 21.59
N ASP A 176 1.43 20.73 20.75
CA ASP A 176 0.89 20.50 19.41
C ASP A 176 1.85 19.63 18.58
N ASP A 177 3.17 19.85 18.62
CA ASP A 177 4.16 19.06 17.87
C ASP A 177 4.29 17.61 18.37
N SER A 178 4.39 17.41 19.69
CA SER A 178 4.49 16.08 20.28
C SER A 178 3.21 15.25 20.06
N VAL A 179 2.05 15.90 20.20
CA VAL A 179 0.75 15.26 19.95
C VAL A 179 0.61 14.94 18.46
N ASN A 180 1.01 15.84 17.56
CA ASN A 180 1.01 15.58 16.13
C ASN A 180 1.89 14.37 15.78
N GLY A 181 3.10 14.27 16.34
CA GLY A 181 3.99 13.13 16.08
C GLY A 181 3.40 11.77 16.53
N VAL A 182 2.84 11.71 17.74
CA VAL A 182 2.24 10.47 18.27
C VAL A 182 0.95 10.11 17.52
N LEU A 183 0.13 11.10 17.21
CA LEU A 183 -1.11 10.88 16.46
C LEU A 183 -0.83 10.46 15.03
N ASN A 184 0.14 11.08 14.36
CA ASN A 184 0.51 10.74 13.00
C ASN A 184 0.91 9.26 12.89
N ARG A 185 1.71 8.75 13.83
CA ARG A 185 2.06 7.31 13.87
C ARG A 185 0.85 6.41 14.11
N LYS A 186 -0.04 6.77 15.04
CA LYS A 186 -1.25 5.98 15.31
C LYS A 186 -2.23 6.00 14.15
N VAL A 187 -2.41 7.15 13.52
CA VAL A 187 -3.25 7.32 12.33
C VAL A 187 -2.67 6.50 11.19
N ALA A 188 -1.36 6.56 10.93
CA ALA A 188 -0.71 5.73 9.92
C ALA A 188 -0.90 4.23 10.19
N ALA A 189 -0.74 3.77 11.43
CA ALA A 189 -0.97 2.37 11.79
C ALA A 189 -2.43 1.93 11.58
N GLN A 190 -3.40 2.74 12.02
CA GLN A 190 -4.82 2.48 11.78
C GLN A 190 -5.18 2.51 10.30
N MET A 191 -4.54 3.41 9.53
CA MET A 191 -4.69 3.47 8.08
C MET A 191 -4.14 2.20 7.42
N CYS A 192 -3.00 1.65 7.87
CA CYS A 192 -2.50 0.39 7.34
C CYS A 192 -3.54 -0.74 7.48
N GLU A 193 -4.13 -0.89 8.66
CA GLU A 193 -5.17 -1.91 8.88
C GLU A 193 -6.39 -1.68 7.98
N LYS A 194 -6.86 -0.43 7.88
CA LYS A 194 -8.08 -0.10 7.13
C LYS A 194 -7.88 -0.16 5.62
N LEU A 195 -6.74 0.30 5.11
CA LEU A 195 -6.44 0.24 3.68
C LEU A 195 -6.27 -1.20 3.20
N GLY A 196 -5.70 -2.07 4.03
CA GLY A 196 -5.63 -3.50 3.75
C GLY A 196 -7.01 -4.17 3.63
N GLU A 197 -8.03 -3.66 4.30
CA GLU A 197 -9.41 -4.20 4.26
C GLU A 197 -10.26 -3.56 3.15
N LEU A 198 -10.22 -2.22 3.04
CA LEU A 198 -11.13 -1.45 2.19
C LEU A 198 -10.71 -1.46 0.71
N LEU A 199 -9.41 -1.38 0.41
CA LEU A 199 -8.94 -1.35 -0.98
C LEU A 199 -9.28 -2.64 -1.74
N PRO A 200 -9.03 -3.85 -1.19
CA PRO A 200 -9.48 -5.08 -1.83
C PRO A 200 -10.98 -5.12 -2.06
N GLN A 201 -11.79 -4.66 -1.10
CA GLN A 201 -13.24 -4.65 -1.24
C GLN A 201 -13.70 -3.73 -2.39
N LYS A 202 -13.14 -2.51 -2.46
CA LYS A 202 -13.46 -1.53 -3.50
C LYS A 202 -13.02 -1.96 -4.90
N LEU A 203 -11.89 -2.66 -5.00
CA LEU A 203 -11.39 -3.18 -6.28
C LEU A 203 -12.14 -4.46 -6.68
N ALA A 204 -12.55 -5.28 -5.71
CA ALA A 204 -13.37 -6.47 -5.95
C ALA A 204 -14.76 -6.10 -6.50
N GLU A 205 -15.36 -4.99 -6.04
CA GLU A 205 -16.59 -4.43 -6.62
C GLU A 205 -16.44 -4.13 -8.12
N LYS A 206 -15.21 -3.84 -8.58
CA LYS A 206 -14.85 -3.61 -9.99
C LYS A 206 -14.39 -4.88 -10.72
N GLY A 207 -14.55 -6.06 -10.10
CA GLY A 207 -14.13 -7.34 -10.67
C GLY A 207 -12.63 -7.61 -10.59
N ILE A 208 -11.88 -6.80 -9.85
CA ILE A 208 -10.43 -6.93 -9.69
C ILE A 208 -10.16 -7.47 -8.28
N ASP A 209 -9.73 -8.72 -8.18
CA ASP A 209 -9.32 -9.28 -6.91
C ASP A 209 -7.86 -8.91 -6.62
N VAL A 210 -7.61 -8.21 -5.51
CA VAL A 210 -6.27 -7.80 -5.12
C VAL A 210 -5.99 -8.22 -3.69
N ASN A 211 -4.77 -8.67 -3.44
CA ASN A 211 -4.26 -8.84 -2.08
C ASN A 211 -3.43 -7.61 -1.73
N VAL A 212 -3.90 -6.82 -0.78
CA VAL A 212 -3.24 -5.59 -0.32
C VAL A 212 -2.71 -5.82 1.09
N THR A 213 -1.40 -5.65 1.27
CA THR A 213 -0.75 -5.63 2.58
C THR A 213 -0.11 -4.27 2.81
N ALA A 214 -0.70 -3.49 3.71
CA ALA A 214 -0.17 -2.18 4.10
C ALA A 214 0.82 -2.32 5.27
N LEU A 215 1.97 -1.65 5.18
CA LEU A 215 3.05 -1.72 6.17
C LEU A 215 3.63 -0.35 6.46
N LEU A 216 4.13 -0.18 7.67
CA LEU A 216 4.95 0.97 8.03
C LEU A 216 6.35 0.85 7.42
N GLU A 217 7.06 1.97 7.31
CA GLU A 217 8.41 2.01 6.74
C GLU A 217 9.39 1.02 7.40
N ALA A 218 9.31 0.87 8.72
CA ALA A 218 10.19 -0.02 9.50
C ALA A 218 10.00 -1.51 9.17
N ASP A 219 8.78 -1.92 8.81
CA ASP A 219 8.45 -3.33 8.54
C ASP A 219 8.54 -3.68 7.05
N GLN A 220 8.48 -2.66 6.18
CA GLN A 220 8.42 -2.82 4.74
C GLN A 220 9.58 -3.65 4.19
N ALA A 221 10.83 -3.31 4.54
CA ALA A 221 12.01 -3.97 3.98
C ALA A 221 12.00 -5.48 4.29
N LYS A 222 11.70 -5.85 5.54
CA LYS A 222 11.66 -7.25 5.98
C LYS A 222 10.57 -8.04 5.24
N TYR A 223 9.39 -7.45 5.08
CA TYR A 223 8.31 -8.09 4.33
C TYR A 223 8.67 -8.24 2.86
N PHE A 224 9.13 -7.16 2.23
CA PHE A 224 9.42 -7.09 0.81
C PHE A 224 10.42 -8.16 0.36
N TYR A 225 11.57 -8.28 1.02
CA TYR A 225 12.57 -9.27 0.64
C TYR A 225 12.11 -10.71 0.88
N ASN A 226 11.31 -10.95 1.92
CA ASN A 226 10.74 -12.28 2.16
C ASN A 226 9.71 -12.63 1.09
N PHE A 227 8.88 -11.67 0.68
CA PHE A 227 7.88 -11.84 -0.36
C PHE A 227 8.51 -12.07 -1.74
N LEU A 228 9.57 -11.32 -2.09
CA LEU A 228 10.30 -11.53 -3.34
C LEU A 228 10.89 -12.93 -3.46
N LYS A 229 11.45 -13.48 -2.37
CA LYS A 229 11.96 -14.87 -2.37
C LYS A 229 10.87 -15.89 -2.71
N VAL A 230 9.66 -15.67 -2.20
CA VAL A 230 8.50 -16.54 -2.50
C VAL A 230 8.11 -16.40 -3.97
N LEU A 231 8.06 -15.18 -4.51
CA LEU A 231 7.78 -14.93 -5.93
C LEU A 231 8.83 -15.56 -6.86
N ASP A 232 10.11 -15.48 -6.52
CA ASP A 232 11.20 -16.08 -7.29
C ASP A 232 11.10 -17.60 -7.33
N ALA A 233 10.87 -18.22 -6.17
CA ALA A 233 10.68 -19.67 -6.07
C ALA A 233 9.50 -20.15 -6.91
N GLN A 234 8.38 -19.41 -6.90
CA GLN A 234 7.22 -19.73 -7.73
C GLN A 234 7.49 -19.55 -9.23
N THR A 235 8.20 -18.48 -9.61
CA THR A 235 8.56 -18.23 -11.01
C THR A 235 9.48 -19.34 -11.54
N ALA A 236 10.46 -19.76 -10.74
CA ALA A 236 11.35 -20.87 -11.08
C ALA A 236 10.58 -22.20 -11.22
N ALA A 237 9.67 -22.51 -10.29
CA ALA A 237 8.84 -23.71 -10.35
C ALA A 237 7.91 -23.73 -11.57
N ASN A 238 7.29 -22.59 -11.90
CA ASN A 238 6.44 -22.46 -13.08
C ASN A 238 7.24 -22.63 -14.38
N THR A 239 8.46 -22.09 -14.43
CA THR A 239 9.35 -22.23 -15.59
C THR A 239 9.75 -23.69 -15.80
N ALA A 240 10.13 -24.40 -14.74
CA ALA A 240 10.49 -25.82 -14.79
C ALA A 240 9.32 -26.71 -15.28
N ASN A 241 8.09 -26.42 -14.83
CA ASN A 241 6.91 -27.16 -15.26
C ASN A 241 6.53 -26.88 -16.72
N SER A 242 6.73 -25.64 -17.21
CA SER A 242 6.42 -25.29 -18.60
C SER A 242 7.39 -25.89 -19.63
N GLY A 243 8.66 -26.08 -19.26
CA GLY A 243 9.69 -26.63 -20.16
C GLY A 243 9.59 -28.13 -20.43
N ALA A 244 8.92 -28.90 -19.55
CA ALA A 244 8.80 -30.35 -19.70
C ALA A 244 7.69 -30.78 -20.69
N ALA A 245 6.74 -29.89 -21.01
CA ALA A 245 5.58 -30.21 -21.85
C ALA A 245 5.83 -30.03 -23.35
N ASP A 246 6.93 -29.37 -23.76
CA ASP A 246 7.23 -29.13 -25.18
C ASP A 246 8.06 -30.26 -25.84
N GLY A 247 8.26 -31.37 -25.12
CA GLY A 247 8.83 -32.61 -25.65
C GLY A 247 7.82 -33.46 -26.45
N SER A 248 6.80 -32.85 -27.06
CA SER A 248 5.80 -33.57 -27.85
C SER A 248 6.41 -34.04 -29.19
N PRO A 249 6.26 -35.32 -29.58
CA PRO A 249 6.91 -35.98 -30.72
C PRO A 249 6.47 -35.48 -32.13
N GLY A 250 5.96 -34.26 -32.24
CA GLY A 250 5.55 -33.61 -33.49
C GLY A 250 6.68 -32.96 -34.29
N GLN A 251 7.90 -32.86 -33.74
CA GLN A 251 9.07 -32.33 -34.46
C GLN A 251 9.45 -33.16 -35.69
N LYS A 252 9.01 -34.43 -35.79
CA LYS A 252 9.19 -35.24 -37.01
C LYS A 252 8.37 -34.77 -38.22
N MET A 253 7.34 -33.94 -38.04
CA MET A 253 6.48 -33.51 -39.15
C MET A 253 6.86 -32.12 -39.71
N LYS A 254 7.57 -31.29 -38.94
CA LYS A 254 8.05 -29.98 -39.41
C LYS A 254 9.30 -30.08 -40.29
N ASP A 255 10.17 -31.06 -40.08
CA ASP A 255 11.27 -31.36 -41.01
C ASP A 255 10.78 -31.84 -42.40
N LEU A 256 9.54 -32.33 -42.50
CA LEU A 256 8.91 -32.70 -43.77
C LEU A 256 8.26 -31.51 -44.50
N VAL A 257 7.78 -30.50 -43.76
CA VAL A 257 7.16 -29.29 -44.34
C VAL A 257 8.21 -28.23 -44.69
N GLY A 258 9.36 -28.21 -44.00
CA GLY A 258 10.52 -27.37 -44.35
C GLY A 258 11.11 -27.64 -45.74
N LYS A 259 10.86 -28.83 -46.32
CA LYS A 259 11.27 -29.17 -47.69
C LYS A 259 10.31 -28.70 -48.80
N MET A 260 9.14 -28.13 -48.47
CA MET A 260 8.18 -27.66 -49.48
C MET A 260 8.08 -26.14 -49.59
N ARG A 261 8.76 -25.37 -48.72
CA ARG A 261 8.55 -23.91 -48.60
C ARG A 261 9.80 -23.08 -48.90
N GLU A 262 10.63 -23.57 -49.81
CA GLU A 262 11.78 -22.84 -50.37
C GLU A 262 11.41 -22.17 -51.71
N SER A 263 10.19 -21.63 -51.83
CA SER A 263 9.82 -20.77 -52.95
C SER A 263 8.92 -19.63 -52.48
N LYS A 264 9.33 -18.41 -52.88
CA LYS A 264 8.74 -17.07 -52.68
C LYS A 264 9.12 -16.29 -51.41
N THR A 265 10.21 -15.53 -51.56
CA THR A 265 10.29 -14.05 -51.49
C THR A 265 8.91 -13.34 -51.44
N GLU A 266 8.68 -12.24 -50.72
CA GLU A 266 9.39 -10.96 -50.79
C GLU A 266 8.78 -10.00 -49.73
N THR A 267 9.64 -9.22 -49.05
CA THR A 267 9.46 -7.87 -48.46
C THR A 267 8.14 -7.45 -47.77
N GLY A 268 8.26 -7.05 -46.51
CA GLY A 268 7.36 -6.10 -45.85
C GLY A 268 7.77 -5.87 -44.40
N GLU A 269 8.49 -4.78 -44.13
CA GLU A 269 8.61 -4.19 -42.80
C GLU A 269 7.18 -3.97 -42.26
N MET A 270 6.83 -4.69 -41.20
CA MET A 270 5.52 -4.59 -40.56
C MET A 270 5.74 -3.93 -39.20
N ASP A 271 5.20 -2.71 -39.11
CA ASP A 271 5.27 -1.83 -37.95
C ASP A 271 4.75 -2.53 -36.69
N ILE A 272 5.51 -2.40 -35.60
CA ILE A 272 5.20 -2.95 -34.27
C ILE A 272 3.90 -2.34 -33.69
N TYR A 273 3.36 -1.28 -34.30
CA TYR A 273 2.11 -0.64 -33.89
C TYR A 273 0.84 -1.40 -34.33
N ASP A 274 0.87 -2.20 -35.41
CA ASP A 274 -0.31 -2.98 -35.84
C ASP A 274 -0.54 -4.24 -34.99
N ALA A 275 0.46 -4.69 -34.22
CA ALA A 275 0.31 -5.84 -33.32
C ALA A 275 -0.49 -5.52 -32.04
N LEU A 276 -0.72 -4.24 -31.74
CA LEU A 276 -1.52 -3.79 -30.58
C LEU A 276 -3.00 -3.57 -30.92
N GLU A 277 -3.39 -3.52 -32.19
CA GLU A 277 -4.78 -3.30 -32.63
C GLU A 277 -5.57 -4.60 -32.85
N HIS A 278 -4.94 -5.77 -32.71
CA HIS A 278 -5.60 -7.09 -32.85
C HIS A 278 -5.59 -7.94 -31.57
N ALA A 279 -5.20 -7.36 -30.44
CA ALA A 279 -5.67 -7.87 -29.16
C ALA A 279 -7.10 -7.36 -28.96
N ASP A 280 -8.09 -8.16 -29.40
CA ASP A 280 -9.52 -8.03 -29.05
C ASP A 280 -9.71 -8.19 -27.52
N LEU A 281 -9.09 -7.32 -26.74
CA LEU A 281 -9.50 -6.98 -25.40
C LEU A 281 -10.49 -5.84 -25.59
N ASP A 282 -11.78 -6.16 -25.47
CA ASP A 282 -12.92 -5.24 -25.57
C ASP A 282 -12.52 -3.82 -25.17
N ALA A 283 -12.30 -2.95 -26.16
CA ALA A 283 -12.09 -1.52 -25.92
C ALA A 283 -13.28 -0.95 -25.12
N ASP A 284 -14.47 -1.53 -25.32
CA ASP A 284 -15.67 -1.28 -24.53
C ASP A 284 -15.52 -1.65 -23.05
N ALA A 285 -14.77 -2.68 -22.68
CA ALA A 285 -14.53 -3.05 -21.28
C ALA A 285 -13.58 -2.06 -20.60
N LEU A 286 -12.55 -1.58 -21.32
CA LEU A 286 -11.65 -0.52 -20.84
C LEU A 286 -12.35 0.84 -20.78
N GLU A 287 -13.19 1.18 -21.74
CA GLU A 287 -13.97 2.41 -21.72
C GLU A 287 -15.05 2.36 -20.63
N GLN A 288 -15.72 1.22 -20.42
CA GLN A 288 -16.64 1.03 -19.29
C GLN A 288 -15.91 1.14 -17.94
N LEU A 289 -14.71 0.58 -17.82
CA LEU A 289 -13.86 0.79 -16.65
C LEU A 289 -13.56 2.28 -16.46
N GLN A 290 -13.08 2.99 -17.49
CA GLN A 290 -12.81 4.43 -17.41
C GLN A 290 -14.06 5.29 -17.13
N LYS A 291 -15.24 4.90 -17.62
CA LYS A 291 -16.52 5.58 -17.34
C LYS A 291 -17.02 5.31 -15.93
N SER A 292 -16.79 4.12 -15.38
CA SER A 292 -17.10 3.78 -13.99
C SER A 292 -16.10 4.37 -12.98
N LEU A 293 -14.96 4.86 -13.49
CA LEU A 293 -13.90 5.49 -12.73
C LEU A 293 -14.03 7.02 -12.63
N ARG A 294 -14.98 7.64 -13.34
CA ARG A 294 -15.37 9.05 -13.20
C ARG A 294 -16.73 9.16 -12.51
#